data_AF-A0A7R8VBL1-F1
#
_entry.id   AF-A0A7R8VBL1-F1
#
_cell.length_a   1.000
_cell.length_b   1.000
_cell.length_c   1.000
_cell.angle_alpha   90.00
_cell.angle_beta   90.00
_cell.angle_gamma   90.00
#
_symmetry.space_group_name_H-M   'P 1'
#
loop_
_entity.id
_entity.type
_entity.pdbx_description
1 polymer ?
#
loop_
_entity_poly.entity_id
_entity_poly.type
_entity_poly.pdbx_seq_one_letter_code
_entity_poly.pdbx_strand_id
1 'polypeptide(L)'
;MKPFFVPSHLHVVISGLMMASRCHLLLRFLKQIRRNREEEAKLMANVPGWEVGTWYGEPIYKTLPTDTLIEPIFHEYFAHAAPSDTEKRLFFRLWT
;
A
#
# COMPACT_ATOMS: atom_id res chain seq x y z
N MET A 1 34.88 6.34 -25.72
CA MET A 1 33.46 6.28 -25.28
C MET A 1 33.09 7.67 -24.78
N LYS A 2 32.26 8.44 -25.49
CA LYS A 2 31.84 9.77 -25.02
C LYS A 2 30.70 9.60 -24.01
N PRO A 3 30.73 10.26 -22.84
CA PRO A 3 29.63 10.18 -21.88
C PRO A 3 28.37 10.77 -22.52
N PHE A 4 27.27 10.04 -22.45
CA PHE A 4 25.96 10.49 -22.91
C PHE A 4 25.44 11.53 -21.92
N PHE A 5 25.68 12.81 -22.20
CA PHE A 5 25.21 13.92 -21.37
C PHE A 5 23.73 14.16 -21.67
N VAL A 6 22.85 13.62 -20.82
CA VAL A 6 21.41 13.92 -20.90
C VAL A 6 21.19 15.35 -20.44
N PRO A 7 20.51 16.21 -21.22
CA PRO A 7 20.26 17.58 -20.82
C PRO A 7 19.40 17.66 -19.54
N SER A 8 19.69 18.62 -18.67
CA SER A 8 19.00 18.81 -17.37
C SER A 8 17.48 18.96 -17.50
N HIS A 9 17.00 19.60 -18.58
CA HIS A 9 15.58 19.74 -18.88
C HIS A 9 14.90 18.40 -19.20
N LEU A 10 15.59 17.48 -19.88
CA LEU A 10 15.06 16.14 -20.17
C LEU A 10 14.91 15.33 -18.87
N HIS A 11 15.87 15.46 -17.95
CA HIS A 11 15.82 14.80 -16.64
C HIS A 11 14.63 15.28 -15.79
N VAL A 12 14.31 16.58 -15.82
CA VAL A 12 13.14 17.13 -15.10
C VAL A 12 11.83 16.60 -15.70
N VAL A 13 11.72 16.56 -17.04
CA VAL A 13 10.52 16.03 -17.72
C VAL A 13 10.32 14.54 -17.44
N ILE A 14 11.40 13.74 -17.53
CA ILE A 14 11.35 12.30 -17.23
C ILE A 14 11.04 12.07 -15.75
N SER A 15 11.63 12.84 -14.85
CA SER A 15 11.33 12.76 -13.40
C SER A 15 9.88 13.13 -13.09
N GLY A 16 9.33 14.14 -13.77
CA GLY A 16 7.92 14.53 -13.65
C GLY A 16 6.98 13.42 -14.12
N LEU A 17 7.25 12.81 -15.28
CA LEU A 17 6.46 11.69 -15.80
C LEU A 17 6.55 10.45 -14.90
N MET A 18 7.74 10.13 -14.40
CA MET A 18 7.95 9.04 -13.45
C MET A 18 7.22 9.30 -12.13
N MET A 19 7.24 10.54 -11.63
CA MET A 19 6.50 10.92 -10.42
C MET A 19 4.99 10.79 -10.63
N ALA A 20 4.45 11.27 -11.75
CA ALA A 20 3.03 11.11 -12.06
C ALA A 20 2.62 9.62 -12.14
N SER A 21 3.46 8.80 -12.75
CA SER A 21 3.26 7.34 -12.82
C SER A 21 3.27 6.70 -11.42
N ARG A 22 4.17 7.15 -10.53
CA ARG A 22 4.18 6.73 -9.12
C ARG A 22 2.94 7.18 -8.36
N CYS A 23 2.46 8.41 -8.57
CA CYS A 23 1.23 8.90 -7.95
C CYS A 23 0.02 8.02 -8.34
N HIS A 24 -0.07 7.57 -9.59
CA HIS A 24 -1.10 6.61 -10.00
C HIS A 24 -0.98 5.26 -9.30
N LEU A 25 0.23 4.75 -9.06
CA LEU A 25 0.43 3.52 -8.29
C LEU A 25 0.02 3.68 -6.82
N LEU A 26 0.44 4.78 -6.18
CA LEU A 26 0.05 5.12 -4.81
C LEU A 26 -1.48 5.25 -4.67
N LEU A 27 -2.15 5.87 -5.63
CA LEU A 27 -3.61 5.99 -5.61
C LEU A 27 -4.31 4.62 -5.68
N ARG A 28 -3.81 3.69 -6.50
CA ARG A 28 -4.37 2.33 -6.59
C ARG A 28 -4.17 1.57 -5.28
N PHE A 29 -3.02 1.73 -4.65
CA PHE A 29 -2.70 1.14 -3.36
C PHE A 29 -3.62 1.67 -2.24
N LEU A 30 -3.81 2.99 -2.15
CA LEU A 30 -4.70 3.59 -1.15
C LEU A 30 -6.17 3.19 -1.34
N LYS A 31 -6.62 3.04 -2.59
CA LYS A 31 -7.97 2.52 -2.90
C LYS A 31 -8.17 1.10 -2.38
N GLN A 32 -7.16 0.25 -2.49
CA GLN A 32 -7.24 -1.11 -1.96
C GLN A 32 -7.32 -1.12 -0.43
N ILE A 33 -6.49 -0.32 0.25
CA ILE A 33 -6.54 -0.19 1.72
C ILE A 33 -7.91 0.29 2.18
N ARG A 34 -8.48 1.29 1.50
CA ARG A 34 -9.83 1.77 1.80
C ARG A 34 -10.88 0.67 1.68
N ARG A 35 -10.81 -0.16 0.64
CA ARG A 35 -11.71 -1.31 0.47
C ARG A 35 -11.56 -2.31 1.62
N ASN A 36 -10.33 -2.63 2.03
CA ASN A 36 -10.10 -3.54 3.15
C ASN A 36 -10.70 -2.99 4.46
N ARG A 37 -10.60 -1.68 4.71
CA ARG A 37 -11.25 -1.03 5.88
C ARG A 37 -12.78 -1.04 5.79
N GLU A 38 -13.35 -0.87 4.62
CA GLU A 38 -14.80 -0.94 4.41
C GLU A 38 -15.34 -2.36 4.64
N GLU A 39 -14.58 -3.39 4.25
CA GLU A 39 -14.92 -4.80 4.55
C GLU A 39 -14.73 -5.14 6.03
N GLU A 40 -13.68 -4.64 6.68
CA GLU A 40 -13.48 -4.76 8.13
C GLU A 40 -14.68 -4.18 8.90
N ALA A 41 -15.16 -3.00 8.50
CA ALA A 41 -16.33 -2.36 9.11
C ALA A 41 -17.59 -3.23 9.02
N LYS A 42 -17.78 -3.93 7.90
CA LYS A 42 -18.91 -4.86 7.71
C LYS A 42 -18.75 -6.13 8.55
N LEU A 43 -17.54 -6.70 8.56
CA LEU A 43 -17.25 -7.94 9.29
C LEU A 43 -17.37 -7.75 10.81
N MET A 44 -16.90 -6.61 11.31
CA MET A 44 -16.82 -6.31 12.74
C MET A 44 -18.02 -5.53 13.29
N ALA A 45 -19.05 -5.28 12.47
CA ALA A 45 -20.25 -4.52 12.86
C ALA A 45 -20.98 -5.09 14.09
N ASN A 46 -20.88 -6.39 14.33
CA ASN A 46 -21.57 -7.07 15.42
C ASN A 46 -20.72 -7.20 16.71
N VAL A 47 -19.48 -6.69 16.71
CA VAL A 47 -18.57 -6.81 17.86
C VAL A 47 -18.68 -5.54 18.71
N PRO A 48 -19.15 -5.64 19.98
CA PRO A 48 -19.30 -4.47 20.83
C PRO A 48 -17.93 -3.86 21.17
N GLY A 49 -17.79 -2.56 20.95
CA GLY A 49 -16.55 -1.83 21.23
C GLY A 49 -15.45 -1.98 20.18
N TRP A 50 -15.75 -2.54 19.00
CA TRP A 50 -14.80 -2.56 17.89
C TRP A 50 -14.79 -1.23 17.13
N GLU A 51 -13.63 -0.60 17.03
CA GLU A 51 -13.39 0.58 16.19
C GLU A 51 -12.49 0.19 15.02
N VAL A 52 -12.94 0.48 13.80
CA VAL A 52 -12.22 0.10 12.56
C VAL A 52 -10.84 0.71 12.51
N GLY A 53 -9.81 -0.13 12.41
CA GLY A 53 -8.40 0.30 12.40
C GLY A 53 -7.77 0.50 13.79
N THR A 54 -8.43 0.07 14.86
CA THR A 54 -7.80 -0.11 16.18
C THR A 54 -7.86 -1.57 16.61
N TRP A 55 -6.95 -1.97 17.48
CA TRP A 55 -7.03 -3.27 18.15
C TRP A 55 -7.70 -3.07 19.51
N TYR A 56 -9.02 -3.31 19.57
CA TYR A 56 -9.83 -3.12 20.79
C TYR A 56 -9.65 -1.73 21.45
N GLY A 57 -9.63 -0.67 20.63
CA GLY A 57 -9.48 0.71 21.12
C GLY A 57 -8.03 1.17 21.30
N GLU A 58 -7.03 0.30 21.10
CA GLU A 58 -5.62 0.68 21.10
C GLU A 58 -5.04 0.76 19.68
N PRO A 59 -4.20 1.77 19.36
CA PRO A 59 -3.43 1.77 18.14
C PRO A 59 -2.38 0.65 18.17
N ILE A 60 -2.24 -0.08 17.07
CA ILE A 60 -1.28 -1.20 16.93
C ILE A 60 0.17 -0.70 17.13
N TYR A 61 0.48 0.49 16.63
CA TYR A 61 1.82 1.06 16.67
C TYR A 61 1.91 2.15 17.74
N LYS A 62 2.57 1.83 18.86
CA LYS A 62 2.70 2.71 20.03
C LYS A 62 3.89 3.67 19.97
N THR A 63 4.89 3.36 19.16
CA THR A 63 6.19 4.07 19.13
C THR A 63 6.38 4.96 17.91
N LEU A 64 5.47 4.89 16.94
CA LEU A 64 5.58 5.65 15.70
C LEU A 64 4.83 6.99 15.80
N PRO A 65 5.32 8.05 15.12
CA PRO A 65 4.58 9.30 15.01
C PRO A 65 3.24 9.06 14.31
N THR A 66 2.16 9.72 14.77
CA THR A 66 0.81 9.59 14.22
C THR A 66 0.73 9.95 12.73
N ASP A 67 1.64 10.78 12.23
CA ASP A 67 1.67 11.25 10.84
C ASP A 67 2.45 10.29 9.90
N THR A 68 2.87 9.13 10.38
CA THR A 68 3.56 8.14 9.55
C THR A 68 2.58 7.22 8.83
N LEU A 69 2.69 7.15 7.50
CA LEU A 69 1.99 6.14 6.71
C LEU A 69 2.69 4.80 6.91
N ILE A 70 1.99 3.86 7.52
CA ILE A 70 2.49 2.51 7.71
C ILE A 70 2.06 1.67 6.52
N GLU A 71 3.05 1.14 5.81
CA GLU A 71 2.80 0.24 4.69
C GLU A 71 2.29 -1.10 5.24
N PRO A 72 1.13 -1.60 4.79
CA PRO A 72 0.59 -2.87 5.23
C PRO A 72 1.48 -4.00 4.75
N ILE A 73 1.53 -5.09 5.52
CA ILE A 73 2.24 -6.29 5.09
C ILE A 73 1.49 -6.96 3.93
N PHE A 74 2.18 -7.88 3.23
CA PHE A 74 1.63 -8.54 2.05
C PHE A 74 0.28 -9.21 2.32
N HIS A 75 0.17 -9.91 3.46
CA HIS A 75 -1.03 -10.63 3.85
C HIS A 75 -2.21 -9.70 4.16
N GLU A 76 -1.94 -8.52 4.75
CA GLU A 76 -2.96 -7.51 5.03
C GLU A 76 -3.48 -6.86 3.74
N TYR A 77 -2.58 -6.59 2.79
CA TYR A 77 -2.96 -5.99 1.52
C TYR A 77 -3.81 -6.95 0.67
N PHE A 78 -3.48 -8.25 0.68
CA PHE A 78 -4.17 -9.30 -0.07
C PHE A 78 -5.14 -10.15 0.76
N ALA A 79 -5.61 -9.64 1.91
CA ALA A 79 -6.46 -10.40 2.84
C ALA A 79 -7.74 -10.96 2.21
N HIS A 80 -8.29 -10.27 1.20
CA HIS A 80 -9.52 -10.66 0.50
C HIS A 80 -9.27 -11.31 -0.88
N ALA A 81 -8.02 -11.58 -1.24
CA ALA A 81 -7.70 -12.27 -2.49
C ALA A 81 -7.84 -13.79 -2.34
N ALA A 82 -8.13 -14.49 -3.44
CA ALA A 82 -8.16 -15.94 -3.44
C ALA A 82 -6.76 -16.49 -3.08
N PRO A 83 -6.67 -17.59 -2.29
CA PRO A 83 -5.38 -18.15 -1.87
C PRO A 83 -4.44 -18.42 -3.06
N SER A 84 -4.97 -18.98 -4.16
CA SER A 84 -4.21 -19.26 -5.38
C SER A 84 -3.61 -18.01 -6.03
N ASP A 85 -4.27 -16.86 -5.94
CA ASP A 85 -3.77 -15.60 -6.51
C ASP A 85 -2.72 -14.97 -5.59
N THR A 86 -2.93 -15.07 -4.28
CA THR A 86 -1.99 -14.62 -3.26
C THR A 86 -0.69 -15.43 -3.34
N GLU A 87 -0.77 -16.75 -3.51
CA GLU A 87 0.38 -17.65 -3.69
C GLU A 87 1.20 -17.31 -4.93
N LYS A 88 0.56 -17.12 -6.10
CA LYS A 88 1.25 -16.71 -7.32
C LYS A 88 2.01 -15.39 -7.11
N ARG A 89 1.37 -14.41 -6.48
CA ARG A 89 1.97 -13.09 -6.21
C ARG A 89 3.11 -13.17 -5.18
N LEU A 90 2.96 -14.01 -4.14
CA LEU A 90 4.02 -14.30 -3.17
C LEU A 90 5.22 -14.91 -3.85
N PHE A 91 4.98 -15.92 -4.68
CA PHE A 91 6.02 -16.60 -5.45
C PHE A 91 6.79 -15.61 -6.31
N PHE A 92 6.10 -14.76 -7.08
CA PHE A 92 6.77 -13.73 -7.87
C PHE A 92 7.57 -12.74 -7.00
N ARG A 93 7.04 -12.33 -5.84
CA ARG A 93 7.73 -11.39 -4.93
C ARG A 93 9.00 -11.97 -4.31
N LEU A 94 9.01 -13.27 -4.00
CA LEU A 94 10.12 -13.92 -3.29
C LEU A 94 11.24 -14.42 -4.22
N TRP A 95 10.92 -14.72 -5.48
CA TRP A 95 11.82 -15.44 -6.39
C TRP A 95 12.21 -14.68 -7.67
N THR A 96 11.76 -13.43 -7.85
CA THR A 96 12.17 -12.54 -8.97
C THR A 96 12.97 -11.37 -8.44
#